data_AF-A0A243TXI7-F1
#
_entry.id   AF-A0A243TXI7-F1
#
_cell.length_a   1.000
_cell.length_b   1.000
_cell.length_c   1.000
_cell.angle_alpha   90.00
_cell.angle_beta   90.00
_cell.angle_gamma   90.00
#
_symmetry.space_group_name_H-M   'P 1'
#
loop_
_entity.id
_entity.type
_entity.pdbx_description
1 polymer ?
#
loop_
_entity_poly.entity_id
_entity_poly.type
_entity_poly.pdbx_seq_one_letter_code
_entity_poly.pdbx_strand_id
1 'polypeptide(L)'
;MDGAKDLAKDMLEAINVDDSGFIAALVKGLISFPVSMGYLAYDFMDTEHRRANEDDKYRFARLINKVGFNKELVDQVVGVFIDDFSSRLDVALMAEKIAGNSAGRMIFSELTGVKIGAVISNRLVTAFFSGAAIGSLLTLGAEVSRAIYTSRYLAARSPGHYQKLKDMGDLDLLYFLIEDLVSPFEKAIEFHNANLVFFNEVCQCFLDGLGSLEK
;
A
#
# COMPACT_ATOMS: atom_id res chain seq x y z
N MET A 1 -6.81 21.94 11.96
CA MET A 1 -6.51 20.92 12.99
C MET A 1 -7.30 19.64 12.71
N ASP A 2 -8.57 19.69 12.33
CA ASP A 2 -9.34 18.45 12.06
C ASP A 2 -8.75 17.60 10.92
N GLY A 3 -8.31 18.22 9.82
CA GLY A 3 -7.76 17.47 8.68
C GLY A 3 -6.50 16.63 8.97
N ALA A 4 -5.68 16.99 9.97
CA ALA A 4 -4.52 16.19 10.35
C ALA A 4 -4.92 14.91 11.09
N LYS A 5 -5.93 15.03 11.97
CA LYS A 5 -6.53 13.89 12.68
C LYS A 5 -7.30 12.98 11.74
N ASP A 6 -8.01 13.56 10.79
CA ASP A 6 -8.75 12.80 9.77
C ASP A 6 -7.80 11.96 8.93
N LEU A 7 -6.71 12.55 8.41
CA LEU A 7 -5.72 11.79 7.64
C LEU A 7 -5.00 10.73 8.49
N ALA A 8 -4.67 11.04 9.75
CA ALA A 8 -4.10 10.06 10.66
C ALA A 8 -5.06 8.90 10.95
N LYS A 9 -6.36 9.19 11.05
CA LYS A 9 -7.41 8.18 11.20
C LYS A 9 -7.51 7.29 9.96
N ASP A 10 -7.50 7.87 8.75
CA ASP A 10 -7.48 7.09 7.51
C ASP A 10 -6.25 6.16 7.45
N MET A 11 -5.08 6.62 7.90
CA MET A 11 -3.87 5.79 8.00
C MET A 11 -4.02 4.65 9.02
N LEU A 12 -4.69 4.90 10.16
CA LEU A 12 -4.95 3.87 11.18
C LEU A 12 -5.96 2.83 10.68
N GLU A 13 -7.02 3.27 10.00
CA GLU A 13 -8.02 2.38 9.41
C GLU A 13 -7.39 1.47 8.34
N ALA A 14 -6.47 1.99 7.53
CA ALA A 14 -5.77 1.20 6.52
C ALA A 14 -4.92 0.05 7.11
N ILE A 15 -4.40 0.21 8.32
CA ILE A 15 -3.58 -0.81 9.00
C ILE A 15 -4.36 -1.62 10.05
N ASN A 16 -5.62 -1.26 10.33
CA ASN A 16 -6.42 -1.95 11.31
C ASN A 16 -7.09 -3.17 10.68
N VAL A 17 -6.91 -4.33 11.31
CA VAL A 17 -7.47 -5.60 10.85
C VAL A 17 -8.42 -6.09 11.93
N ASP A 18 -9.72 -6.03 11.66
CA ASP A 18 -10.69 -6.76 12.49
C ASP A 18 -10.58 -8.25 12.16
N ASP A 19 -9.86 -8.96 13.02
CA ASP A 19 -9.65 -10.40 12.95
C ASP A 19 -10.95 -11.15 13.27
N SER A 20 -11.71 -11.53 12.25
CA SER A 20 -12.61 -12.68 12.36
C SER A 20 -12.86 -13.40 11.02
N GLY A 21 -12.20 -14.55 10.83
CA GLY A 21 -12.79 -15.69 10.11
C GLY A 21 -12.48 -15.94 8.62
N PHE A 22 -11.38 -15.43 8.04
CA PHE A 22 -11.17 -15.45 6.57
C PHE A 22 -10.03 -16.37 6.01
N ILE A 23 -9.18 -16.96 6.85
CA ILE A 23 -7.88 -17.56 6.43
C ILE A 23 -8.01 -18.75 5.45
N ALA A 24 -9.05 -19.58 5.55
CA ALA A 24 -9.16 -20.79 4.72
C ALA A 24 -9.65 -20.53 3.27
N ALA A 25 -10.43 -19.47 3.03
CA ALA A 25 -10.93 -19.10 1.71
C ALA A 25 -9.89 -18.29 0.90
N LEU A 26 -9.11 -17.47 1.60
CA LEU A 26 -8.02 -16.68 1.02
C LEU A 26 -6.95 -17.54 0.35
N VAL A 27 -6.47 -18.60 1.02
CA VAL A 27 -5.35 -19.40 0.52
C VAL A 27 -5.67 -20.00 -0.85
N LYS A 28 -6.92 -20.44 -1.07
CA LYS A 28 -7.32 -20.97 -2.38
C LYS A 28 -7.55 -19.85 -3.42
N GLY A 29 -8.19 -18.74 -3.02
CA GLY A 29 -8.45 -17.60 -3.91
C GLY A 29 -7.17 -16.95 -4.42
N LEU A 30 -6.17 -16.81 -3.56
CA LEU A 30 -4.87 -16.22 -3.88
C LEU A 30 -4.03 -17.09 -4.84
N ILE A 31 -4.14 -18.41 -4.73
CA ILE A 31 -3.46 -19.35 -5.63
C ILE A 31 -4.10 -19.29 -7.03
N SER A 32 -5.43 -19.19 -7.11
CA SER A 32 -6.13 -19.15 -8.40
C SER A 32 -6.10 -17.78 -9.09
N PHE A 33 -6.01 -16.69 -8.32
CA PHE A 33 -6.05 -15.31 -8.83
C PHE A 33 -4.99 -14.99 -9.92
N PRO A 34 -3.70 -15.28 -9.74
CA PRO A 34 -2.71 -15.05 -10.78
C PRO A 34 -2.93 -15.96 -12.00
N VAL A 35 -3.37 -17.20 -11.81
CA VAL A 35 -3.67 -18.10 -12.94
C VAL A 35 -4.84 -17.57 -13.77
N SER A 36 -5.92 -17.11 -13.13
CA SER A 36 -7.06 -16.50 -13.84
C SER A 36 -6.67 -15.21 -14.56
N MET A 37 -5.84 -14.36 -13.94
CA MET A 37 -5.35 -13.14 -14.57
C MET A 37 -4.41 -13.41 -15.75
N GLY A 38 -3.64 -14.51 -15.70
CA GLY A 38 -2.77 -14.93 -16.80
C GLY A 38 -3.57 -15.33 -18.04
N TYR A 39 -4.62 -16.15 -17.88
CA TYR A 39 -5.51 -16.54 -18.97
C TYR A 39 -6.30 -15.34 -19.53
N LEU A 40 -6.83 -14.46 -18.67
CA LEU A 40 -7.52 -13.25 -19.11
C LEU A 40 -6.60 -12.28 -19.84
N ALA A 41 -5.37 -12.09 -19.35
CA ALA A 41 -4.40 -11.24 -20.03
C ALA A 41 -4.07 -11.80 -21.42
N TYR A 42 -3.93 -13.13 -21.54
CA TYR A 42 -3.73 -13.80 -22.83
C TYR A 42 -4.91 -13.57 -23.79
N ASP A 43 -6.15 -13.82 -23.36
CA ASP A 43 -7.36 -13.63 -24.18
C ASP A 43 -7.61 -12.15 -24.53
N PHE A 44 -7.27 -11.23 -23.63
CA PHE A 44 -7.43 -9.77 -23.84
C PHE A 44 -6.33 -9.14 -24.71
N MET A 45 -5.18 -9.81 -24.84
CA MET A 45 -4.13 -9.46 -25.80
C MET A 45 -4.49 -9.92 -27.21
N ASP A 46 -5.17 -11.06 -27.35
CA ASP A 46 -5.59 -11.61 -28.63
C ASP A 46 -6.74 -10.81 -29.29
N THR A 47 -7.48 -10.00 -28.52
CA THR A 47 -8.79 -9.49 -28.96
C THR A 47 -8.89 -8.02 -29.41
N GLU A 48 -7.93 -7.10 -29.21
CA GLU A 48 -8.14 -5.69 -29.66
C GLU A 48 -6.88 -4.86 -30.00
N HIS A 49 -6.95 -4.16 -31.15
CA HIS A 49 -5.97 -3.18 -31.66
C HIS A 49 -6.09 -1.79 -31.00
N ARG A 50 -5.09 -1.40 -30.19
CA ARG A 50 -4.79 -0.02 -29.74
C ARG A 50 -3.36 0.03 -29.18
N ARG A 51 -2.38 0.34 -30.05
CA ARG A 51 -0.91 0.33 -29.84
C ARG A 51 -0.37 0.75 -28.46
N ALA A 52 -0.93 1.77 -27.80
CA ALA A 52 -0.42 2.24 -26.50
C ALA A 52 -0.90 1.39 -25.31
N ASN A 53 -2.08 0.78 -25.41
CA ASN A 53 -2.57 -0.15 -24.38
C ASN A 53 -1.97 -1.55 -24.58
N GLU A 54 -1.56 -1.89 -25.81
CA GLU A 54 -0.94 -3.19 -26.11
C GLU A 54 0.34 -3.41 -25.29
N ASP A 55 1.27 -2.44 -25.24
CA ASP A 55 2.52 -2.60 -24.48
C ASP A 55 2.27 -2.85 -22.98
N ASP A 56 1.37 -2.08 -22.36
CA ASP A 56 1.02 -2.27 -20.95
C ASP A 56 0.29 -3.60 -20.69
N LYS A 57 -0.54 -4.07 -21.63
CA LYS A 57 -1.14 -5.42 -21.56
C LYS A 57 -0.06 -6.50 -21.64
N TYR A 58 0.94 -6.36 -22.51
CA TYR A 58 2.07 -7.30 -22.60
C TYR A 58 2.93 -7.29 -21.33
N ARG A 59 3.21 -6.11 -20.77
CA ARG A 59 3.92 -5.96 -19.48
C ARG A 59 3.15 -6.68 -18.36
N PHE A 60 1.84 -6.47 -18.29
CA PHE A 60 0.97 -7.12 -17.30
C PHE A 60 0.95 -8.65 -17.46
N ALA A 61 0.74 -9.15 -18.68
CA ALA A 61 0.73 -10.59 -18.96
C ALA A 61 2.07 -11.25 -18.59
N ARG A 62 3.18 -10.59 -18.93
CA ARG A 62 4.53 -11.05 -18.59
C ARG A 62 4.77 -11.07 -17.08
N LEU A 63 4.32 -10.05 -16.36
CA LEU A 63 4.42 -9.97 -14.90
C LEU A 63 3.66 -11.12 -14.23
N ILE A 64 2.39 -11.32 -14.59
CA ILE A 64 1.55 -12.38 -14.01
C ILE A 64 2.11 -13.77 -14.31
N ASN A 65 2.57 -14.01 -15.54
CA ASN A 65 3.14 -15.30 -15.95
C ASN A 65 4.47 -15.62 -15.30
N LYS A 66 5.30 -14.62 -15.00
CA LYS A 66 6.64 -14.82 -14.42
C LYS A 66 6.61 -14.99 -12.91
N VAL A 67 5.81 -14.19 -12.23
CA VAL A 67 6.07 -13.92 -10.81
C VAL A 67 5.12 -14.69 -9.90
N GLY A 68 3.87 -14.93 -10.33
CA GLY A 68 2.85 -15.56 -9.50
C GLY A 68 2.52 -14.71 -8.27
N PHE A 69 1.25 -14.36 -8.08
CA PHE A 69 0.88 -13.45 -7.00
C PHE A 69 1.10 -14.10 -5.61
N ASN A 70 1.86 -13.42 -4.74
CA ASN A 70 2.24 -13.93 -3.43
C ASN A 70 2.49 -12.78 -2.42
N LYS A 71 2.67 -13.14 -1.14
CA LYS A 71 2.88 -12.18 -0.05
C LYS A 71 4.14 -11.32 -0.23
N GLU A 72 5.22 -11.88 -0.76
CA GLU A 72 6.48 -11.16 -0.97
C GLU A 72 6.32 -10.02 -1.99
N LEU A 73 5.52 -10.21 -3.05
CA LEU A 73 5.25 -9.13 -4.00
C LEU A 73 4.41 -8.02 -3.40
N VAL A 74 3.39 -8.37 -2.61
CA VAL A 74 2.59 -7.36 -1.91
C VAL A 74 3.47 -6.57 -0.95
N ASP A 75 4.35 -7.24 -0.22
CA ASP A 75 5.31 -6.60 0.68
C ASP A 75 6.30 -5.70 -0.08
N GLN A 76 6.80 -6.12 -1.25
CA GLN A 76 7.65 -5.28 -2.10
C GLN A 76 6.94 -4.02 -2.58
N VAL A 77 5.67 -4.14 -3.02
CA VAL A 77 4.90 -2.99 -3.51
C VAL A 77 4.57 -2.03 -2.36
N VAL A 78 4.09 -2.54 -1.23
CA VAL A 78 3.82 -1.76 -0.01
C VAL A 78 5.10 -1.07 0.49
N GLY A 79 6.21 -1.82 0.54
CA GLY A 79 7.50 -1.34 1.01
C GLY A 79 8.00 -0.11 0.27
N VAL A 80 7.73 0.03 -1.04
CA VAL A 80 8.10 1.23 -1.80
C VAL A 80 7.56 2.52 -1.17
N PHE A 81 6.29 2.50 -0.74
CA PHE A 81 5.61 3.68 -0.16
C PHE A 81 5.93 3.84 1.32
N ILE A 82 5.93 2.74 2.06
CA ILE A 82 6.12 2.78 3.51
C ILE A 82 7.57 3.09 3.88
N ASP A 83 8.54 2.67 3.08
CA ASP A 83 9.93 3.07 3.26
C ASP A 83 10.11 4.57 3.00
N ASP A 84 9.47 5.14 1.96
CA ASP A 84 9.55 6.59 1.70
C ASP A 84 8.90 7.39 2.83
N PHE A 85 7.68 7.00 3.24
CA PHE A 85 7.01 7.60 4.40
C PHE A 85 7.88 7.54 5.66
N SER A 86 8.39 6.35 5.98
CA SER A 86 9.19 6.13 7.19
C SER A 86 10.50 6.90 7.18
N SER A 87 11.11 7.09 6.01
CA SER A 87 12.35 7.87 5.86
C SER A 87 12.17 9.37 6.16
N ARG A 88 10.93 9.86 6.11
CA ARG A 88 10.57 11.27 6.34
C ARG A 88 10.18 11.56 7.80
N LEU A 89 10.06 10.52 8.62
CA LEU A 89 9.71 10.66 10.02
C LEU A 89 10.87 11.31 10.79
N ASP A 90 10.63 12.50 11.34
CA ASP A 90 11.56 13.09 12.31
C ASP A 90 11.33 12.48 13.69
N VAL A 91 12.08 11.40 13.95
CA VAL A 91 11.96 10.62 15.18
C VAL A 91 12.31 11.45 16.42
N ALA A 92 13.24 12.41 16.30
CA ALA A 92 13.66 13.24 17.42
C ALA A 92 12.58 14.28 17.78
N LEU A 93 12.03 14.96 16.77
CA LEU A 93 10.96 15.94 16.95
C LEU A 93 9.66 15.28 17.45
N MET A 94 9.38 14.06 16.99
CA MET A 94 8.24 13.29 17.48
C MET A 94 8.45 12.81 18.92
N ALA A 95 9.64 12.32 19.29
CA ALA A 95 9.94 11.95 20.69
C ALA A 95 9.78 13.13 21.66
N GLU A 96 10.20 14.33 21.24
CA GLU A 96 10.09 15.55 22.06
C GLU A 96 8.64 16.00 22.25
N LYS A 97 7.82 15.95 21.19
CA LYS A 97 6.40 16.34 21.27
C LYS A 97 5.52 15.29 21.96
N ILE A 98 5.90 14.01 21.87
CA ILE A 98 5.27 12.90 22.60
C ILE A 98 5.61 12.97 24.11
N ALA A 99 6.60 13.77 24.53
CA ALA A 99 7.08 13.84 25.90
C ALA A 99 6.02 14.26 26.96
N GLY A 100 4.87 14.81 26.54
CA GLY A 100 3.76 15.17 27.41
C GLY A 100 2.78 14.04 27.78
N ASN A 101 2.79 12.91 27.07
CA ASN A 101 1.82 11.82 27.27
C ASN A 101 2.54 10.49 27.53
N SER A 102 2.39 9.93 28.74
CA SER A 102 3.18 8.79 29.22
C SER A 102 2.98 7.51 28.40
N ALA A 103 1.80 7.31 27.83
CA ALA A 103 1.50 6.17 26.95
C ALA A 103 2.23 6.26 25.59
N GLY A 104 2.34 7.45 25.01
CA GLY A 104 3.03 7.66 23.73
C GLY A 104 4.54 7.45 23.83
N ARG A 105 5.17 7.86 24.95
CA ARG A 105 6.62 7.66 25.17
C ARG A 105 7.04 6.19 25.18
N MET A 106 6.24 5.33 25.80
CA MET A 106 6.58 3.91 25.96
C MET A 106 6.54 3.18 24.60
N ILE A 107 5.49 3.45 23.83
CA ILE A 107 5.27 2.79 22.53
C ILE A 107 6.21 3.36 21.46
N PHE A 108 6.46 4.68 21.47
CA PHE A 108 7.47 5.26 20.60
C PHE A 108 8.87 4.71 20.89
N SER A 109 9.22 4.43 22.15
CA SER A 109 10.50 3.79 22.51
C SER A 109 10.59 2.31 22.07
N GLU A 110 9.46 1.60 22.01
CA GLU A 110 9.39 0.21 21.56
C GLU A 110 9.45 0.11 20.02
N LEU A 111 8.73 1.01 19.34
CA LEU A 111 8.74 1.16 17.88
C LEU A 111 10.01 1.84 17.34
N THR A 112 10.78 2.56 18.15
CA THR A 112 12.13 2.98 17.72
C THR A 112 13.15 1.84 17.82
N GLY A 113 12.90 0.84 18.68
CA GLY A 113 13.61 -0.44 18.69
C GLY A 113 13.27 -1.36 17.50
N VAL A 114 12.04 -1.26 16.97
CA VAL A 114 11.53 -2.01 15.81
C VAL A 114 11.21 -1.04 14.68
N LYS A 115 12.05 -0.94 13.62
CA LYS A 115 11.83 -0.02 12.47
C LYS A 115 10.33 0.22 12.17
N ILE A 116 9.78 1.38 12.53
CA ILE A 116 8.35 1.74 12.39
C ILE A 116 7.77 1.30 11.03
N GLY A 117 8.52 1.53 9.94
CA GLY A 117 8.11 1.10 8.60
C GLY A 117 7.84 -0.39 8.46
N ALA A 118 8.59 -1.26 9.15
CA ALA A 118 8.35 -2.70 9.13
C ALA A 118 7.05 -3.09 9.83
N VAL A 119 6.70 -2.41 10.93
CA VAL A 119 5.42 -2.63 11.64
C VAL A 119 4.25 -2.22 10.76
N ILE A 120 4.33 -1.03 10.15
CA ILE A 120 3.31 -0.52 9.23
C ILE A 120 3.17 -1.45 8.01
N SER A 121 4.28 -1.82 7.36
CA SER A 121 4.27 -2.70 6.19
C SER A 121 3.62 -4.04 6.52
N ASN A 122 4.02 -4.68 7.62
CA ASN A 122 3.46 -5.97 8.01
C ASN A 122 1.95 -5.89 8.28
N ARG A 123 1.47 -4.80 8.90
CA ARG A 123 0.03 -4.59 9.12
C ARG A 123 -0.73 -4.35 7.81
N LEU A 124 -0.21 -3.55 6.89
CA LEU A 124 -0.83 -3.33 5.57
C LEU A 124 -0.88 -4.61 4.74
N VAL A 125 0.22 -5.37 4.71
CA VAL A 125 0.26 -6.66 4.02
C VAL A 125 -0.75 -7.62 4.67
N THR A 126 -0.84 -7.65 6.00
CA THR A 126 -1.82 -8.47 6.71
C THR A 126 -3.26 -8.02 6.42
N ALA A 127 -3.54 -6.72 6.38
CA ALA A 127 -4.83 -6.15 6.02
C ALA A 127 -5.24 -6.46 4.58
N PHE A 128 -4.29 -6.45 3.65
CA PHE A 128 -4.53 -6.89 2.29
C PHE A 128 -4.99 -8.37 2.26
N PHE A 129 -4.32 -9.22 3.01
CA PHE A 129 -4.63 -10.66 3.09
C PHE A 129 -5.78 -11.02 4.05
N SER A 130 -6.28 -10.12 4.89
CA SER A 130 -7.41 -10.42 5.79
C SER A 130 -8.77 -10.42 5.09
N GLY A 131 -8.82 -10.02 3.81
CA GLY A 131 -10.00 -10.14 2.94
C GLY A 131 -10.83 -8.87 2.78
N ALA A 132 -10.65 -7.86 3.63
CA ALA A 132 -11.33 -6.57 3.52
C ALA A 132 -10.98 -5.84 2.20
N ALA A 133 -9.73 -5.95 1.73
CA ALA A 133 -9.26 -5.32 0.50
C ALA A 133 -9.58 -6.13 -0.79
N ILE A 134 -9.59 -7.47 -0.69
CA ILE A 134 -9.72 -8.37 -1.85
C ILE A 134 -11.14 -8.38 -2.43
N GLY A 135 -12.16 -7.98 -1.65
CA GLY A 135 -13.56 -7.93 -2.09
C GLY A 135 -13.83 -7.04 -3.32
N SER A 136 -12.90 -6.16 -3.69
CA SER A 136 -13.00 -5.30 -4.89
C SER A 136 -12.48 -5.95 -6.19
N LEU A 137 -11.81 -7.10 -6.12
CA LEU A 137 -11.17 -7.82 -7.23
C LEU A 137 -12.08 -8.93 -7.82
N LEU A 138 -13.38 -8.66 -7.92
CA LEU A 138 -14.37 -9.69 -8.28
C LEU A 138 -14.79 -9.66 -9.75
N THR A 139 -14.24 -8.76 -10.58
CA THR A 139 -14.69 -8.58 -11.97
C THR A 139 -13.59 -8.91 -12.97
N LEU A 140 -13.60 -10.17 -13.40
CA LEU A 140 -12.76 -10.72 -14.46
C LEU A 140 -12.79 -9.79 -15.70
N GLY A 141 -11.64 -9.20 -16.04
CA GLY A 141 -11.45 -8.30 -17.20
C GLY A 141 -11.33 -6.80 -16.87
N ALA A 142 -12.04 -6.30 -15.85
CA ALA A 142 -11.91 -4.91 -15.39
C ALA A 142 -10.54 -4.63 -14.74
N GLU A 143 -9.94 -5.67 -14.17
CA GLU A 143 -8.71 -5.59 -13.38
C GLU A 143 -7.46 -5.34 -14.21
N VAL A 144 -7.34 -5.89 -15.43
CA VAL A 144 -6.23 -5.55 -16.34
C VAL A 144 -6.31 -4.07 -16.71
N SER A 145 -7.51 -3.58 -17.02
CA SER A 145 -7.71 -2.16 -17.29
C SER A 145 -7.39 -1.31 -16.05
N ARG A 146 -7.89 -1.68 -14.88
CA ARG A 146 -7.62 -1.00 -13.60
C ARG A 146 -6.12 -0.96 -13.30
N ALA A 147 -5.41 -2.07 -13.44
CA ALA A 147 -3.96 -2.14 -13.27
C ALA A 147 -3.21 -1.14 -14.16
N ILE A 148 -3.56 -1.07 -15.45
CA ILE A 148 -2.95 -0.16 -16.41
C ILE A 148 -3.28 1.30 -16.08
N TYR A 149 -4.55 1.63 -15.83
CA TYR A 149 -4.96 3.00 -15.54
C TYR A 149 -4.41 3.50 -14.21
N THR A 150 -4.45 2.69 -13.16
CA THR A 150 -3.88 3.01 -11.85
C THR A 150 -2.37 3.16 -11.91
N SER A 151 -1.64 2.32 -12.66
CA SER A 151 -0.20 2.50 -12.93
C SER A 151 0.09 3.84 -13.62
N ARG A 152 -0.67 4.20 -14.66
CA ARG A 152 -0.52 5.49 -15.36
C ARG A 152 -0.86 6.69 -14.48
N TYR A 153 -1.87 6.55 -13.62
CA TYR A 153 -2.21 7.58 -12.66
C TYR A 153 -1.10 7.77 -11.63
N LEU A 154 -0.51 6.68 -11.13
CA LEU A 154 0.68 6.72 -10.28
C LEU A 154 1.86 7.40 -10.99
N ALA A 155 2.10 7.11 -12.27
CA ALA A 155 3.16 7.76 -13.05
C ALA A 155 3.00 9.27 -13.13
N ALA A 156 1.75 9.77 -13.19
CA ALA A 156 1.45 11.20 -13.22
C ALA A 156 1.56 11.87 -11.84
N ARG A 157 1.05 11.22 -10.79
CA ARG A 157 0.97 11.77 -9.43
C ARG A 157 2.27 11.61 -8.65
N SER A 158 2.93 10.46 -8.77
CA SER A 158 4.16 10.13 -8.06
C SER A 158 5.16 9.40 -8.97
N PRO A 159 5.85 10.13 -9.87
CA PRO A 159 6.77 9.54 -10.85
C PRO A 159 7.89 8.71 -10.21
N GLY A 160 8.32 9.08 -9.00
CA GLY A 160 9.37 8.37 -8.25
C GLY A 160 8.93 6.99 -7.79
N HIS A 161 7.75 6.87 -7.17
CA HIS A 161 7.20 5.56 -6.77
C HIS A 161 6.88 4.70 -7.99
N TYR A 162 6.30 5.29 -9.04
CA TYR A 162 6.05 4.60 -10.30
C TYR A 162 7.34 3.99 -10.88
N GLN A 163 8.40 4.80 -11.01
CA GLN A 163 9.65 4.34 -11.61
C GLN A 163 10.31 3.24 -10.77
N LYS A 164 10.31 3.39 -9.44
CA LYS A 164 10.85 2.37 -8.52
C LYS A 164 10.12 1.03 -8.68
N LEU A 165 8.79 1.04 -8.70
CA LEU A 165 8.00 -0.18 -8.90
C LEU A 165 8.21 -0.79 -10.30
N LYS A 166 8.27 0.05 -11.33
CA LYS A 166 8.52 -0.39 -12.71
C LYS A 166 9.89 -1.06 -12.85
N ASP A 167 10.92 -0.48 -12.25
CA ASP A 167 12.29 -1.02 -12.27
C ASP A 167 12.42 -2.33 -11.47
N MET A 168 11.50 -2.58 -10.53
CA MET A 168 11.38 -3.85 -9.80
C MET A 168 10.70 -4.97 -10.61
N GLY A 169 10.57 -4.79 -11.93
CA GLY A 169 10.03 -5.80 -12.84
C GLY A 169 8.56 -5.62 -13.15
N ASP A 170 8.15 -4.39 -13.49
CA ASP A 170 6.78 -3.99 -13.80
C ASP A 170 5.80 -4.08 -12.60
N LEU A 171 6.29 -3.97 -11.35
CA LEU A 171 5.43 -4.01 -10.15
C LEU A 171 4.48 -2.81 -10.04
N ASP A 172 4.68 -1.76 -10.86
CA ASP A 172 3.75 -0.63 -10.97
C ASP A 172 2.35 -1.10 -11.36
N LEU A 173 2.27 -2.22 -12.07
CA LEU A 173 1.02 -2.85 -12.47
C LEU A 173 0.34 -3.66 -11.36
N LEU A 174 0.98 -3.88 -10.21
CA LEU A 174 0.35 -4.46 -9.01
C LEU A 174 -0.10 -3.39 -8.01
N TYR A 175 0.28 -2.13 -8.22
CA TYR A 175 -0.08 -1.02 -7.33
C TYR A 175 -1.60 -0.92 -7.10
N PHE A 176 -2.42 -1.20 -8.11
CA PHE A 176 -3.89 -1.18 -8.01
C PHE A 176 -4.47 -2.13 -6.94
N LEU A 177 -3.71 -3.15 -6.52
CA LEU A 177 -4.11 -4.07 -5.46
C LEU A 177 -4.06 -3.43 -4.08
N ILE A 178 -3.17 -2.46 -3.90
CA ILE A 178 -2.84 -1.86 -2.60
C ILE A 178 -3.07 -0.34 -2.58
N GLU A 179 -3.49 0.26 -3.69
CA GLU A 179 -3.73 1.71 -3.85
C GLU A 179 -4.56 2.28 -2.69
N ASP A 180 -5.70 1.65 -2.37
CA ASP A 180 -6.58 2.13 -1.30
C ASP A 180 -5.91 2.05 0.09
N LEU A 181 -5.05 1.05 0.31
CA LEU A 181 -4.34 0.83 1.58
C LEU A 181 -3.19 1.83 1.78
N VAL A 182 -2.46 2.18 0.71
CA VAL A 182 -1.30 3.08 0.82
C VAL A 182 -1.62 4.55 0.55
N SER A 183 -2.78 4.86 -0.06
CA SER A 183 -3.21 6.22 -0.40
C SER A 183 -3.13 7.21 0.79
N PRO A 184 -3.53 6.85 2.03
CA PRO A 184 -3.34 7.75 3.19
C PRO A 184 -1.88 8.10 3.45
N PHE A 185 -0.96 7.15 3.26
CA PHE A 185 0.48 7.36 3.43
C PHE A 185 1.07 8.19 2.29
N GLU A 186 0.63 7.99 1.06
CA GLU A 186 1.02 8.83 -0.08
C GLU A 186 0.59 10.28 0.12
N LYS A 187 -0.64 10.52 0.57
CA LYS A 187 -1.12 11.86 0.92
C LYS A 187 -0.25 12.50 2.01
N ALA A 188 0.13 11.74 3.03
CA ALA A 188 1.05 12.23 4.05
C ALA A 188 2.42 12.62 3.45
N ILE A 189 3.00 11.79 2.57
CA ILE A 189 4.24 12.10 1.84
C ILE A 189 4.11 13.38 1.01
N GLU A 190 2.99 13.58 0.30
CA GLU A 190 2.73 14.81 -0.46
C GLU A 190 2.76 16.05 0.46
N PHE A 191 2.13 15.94 1.64
CA PHE A 191 2.14 17.02 2.63
C PHE A 191 3.50 17.26 3.28
N HIS A 192 4.40 16.27 3.37
CA HIS A 192 5.76 16.53 3.84
C HIS A 192 6.45 17.62 3.02
N ASN A 193 6.30 17.58 1.69
CA ASN A 193 6.95 18.54 0.80
C ASN A 193 6.22 19.90 0.75
N ALA A 194 4.92 19.93 1.00
CA ALA A 194 4.09 21.14 0.89
C ALA A 194 3.88 21.87 2.23
N ASN A 195 3.77 21.13 3.33
CA ASN A 195 3.46 21.64 4.66
C ASN A 195 4.00 20.70 5.75
N LEU A 196 5.28 20.87 6.08
CA LEU A 196 5.97 20.05 7.08
C LEU A 196 5.31 20.10 8.48
N VAL A 197 4.69 21.22 8.85
CA VAL A 197 3.99 21.35 10.14
C VAL A 197 2.76 20.43 10.17
N PHE A 198 1.96 20.45 9.11
CA PHE A 198 0.80 19.58 8.97
C PHE A 198 1.21 18.10 8.92
N PHE A 199 2.24 17.76 8.15
CA PHE A 199 2.80 16.41 8.11
C PHE A 199 3.19 15.90 9.50
N ASN A 200 3.91 16.72 10.27
CA ASN A 200 4.34 16.36 11.62
C ASN A 200 3.14 16.17 12.59
N GLU A 201 2.08 16.96 12.42
CA GLU A 201 0.83 16.82 13.20
C GLU A 201 0.09 15.50 12.86
N VAL A 202 0.02 15.15 11.57
CA VAL A 202 -0.53 13.86 11.09
C VAL A 202 0.25 12.70 11.68
N CYS A 203 1.59 12.73 11.59
CA CYS A 203 2.45 11.66 12.10
C CYS A 203 2.28 11.46 13.61
N GLN A 204 2.13 12.54 14.37
CA GLN A 204 1.85 12.45 15.81
C GLN A 204 0.52 11.78 16.11
N CYS A 205 -0.55 12.25 15.47
CA CYS A 205 -1.87 11.66 15.65
C CYS A 205 -1.89 10.17 15.26
N PHE A 206 -1.21 9.81 14.18
CA PHE A 206 -1.10 8.43 13.70
C PHE A 206 -0.35 7.55 14.71
N LEU A 207 0.82 7.96 15.18
CA LEU A 207 1.61 7.18 16.13
C LEU A 207 0.93 7.04 17.50
N ASP A 208 0.24 8.08 17.96
CA ASP A 208 -0.57 8.03 19.18
C ASP A 208 -1.69 6.99 19.06
N GLY A 209 -2.39 6.95 17.92
CA GLY A 209 -3.44 5.97 17.67
C GLY A 209 -2.91 4.55 17.44
N LEU A 210 -1.75 4.41 16.79
CA LEU A 210 -1.11 3.11 16.56
C LEU A 210 -0.83 2.40 17.89
N GLY A 211 -0.39 3.15 18.90
CA GLY A 211 -0.17 2.62 20.24
C GLY A 211 -1.43 2.20 21.00
N SER A 212 -2.60 2.70 20.61
CA SER A 212 -3.87 2.24 21.19
C SER A 212 -4.33 0.89 20.63
N LEU A 213 -3.85 0.48 19.44
CA LEU A 213 -4.15 -0.80 18.80
C LEU A 213 -3.29 -1.96 19.31
N GLU A 214 -2.32 -1.71 20.20
CA GLU A 214 -1.42 -2.73 20.77
C GLU A 214 -1.84 -3.19 22.19
N LYS A 215 -2.97 -2.68 22.70
CA LYS A 215 -3.57 -3.10 23.98
C LYS A 215 -4.73 -4.05 23.78
#